data_AF-A0A255PC80-F1
#
_entry.id   AF-A0A255PC80-F1
#
_cell.length_a   1.000
_cell.length_b   1.000
_cell.length_c   1.000
_cell.angle_alpha   90.00
_cell.angle_beta   90.00
_cell.angle_gamma   90.00
#
_symmetry.space_group_name_H-M   'P 1'
#
loop_
_entity.id
_entity.type
_entity.pdbx_description
1 polymer ?
#
loop_
_entity_poly.entity_id
_entity_poly.type
_entity_poly.pdbx_seq_one_letter_code
_entity_poly.pdbx_strand_id
1 'polypeptide(L)'
;MELRSVEELMDLLCAGRHQHALRTAALLRRGRPADKELQVAGLVQGIGPVLCPGDEAARARTAAEAVRALLGERVFRLVRGDAEPGDDAQRLRQAAEEGRTAGFDAGVLEDWRTVLELVAARHARLGAVD
;
A
#
# COMPACT_ATOMS: atom_id res chain seq x y z
N MET A 1 3.66 -14.74 5.96
CA MET A 1 2.18 -14.68 5.96
C MET A 1 1.78 -14.07 4.64
N GLU A 2 0.76 -14.60 3.97
CA GLU A 2 0.17 -14.04 2.76
C GLU A 2 -1.30 -13.74 3.03
N LEU A 3 -1.77 -12.59 2.54
CA LEU A 3 -3.16 -12.15 2.68
C LEU A 3 -4.01 -12.74 1.56
N ARG A 4 -5.18 -13.25 1.92
CA ARG A 4 -6.09 -13.93 1.00
C ARG A 4 -7.31 -13.09 0.63
N SER A 5 -7.57 -12.00 1.35
CA SER A 5 -8.72 -11.14 1.08
C SER A 5 -8.43 -9.67 1.40
N VAL A 6 -9.25 -8.78 0.83
CA VAL A 6 -9.24 -7.36 1.19
C VAL A 6 -9.68 -7.15 2.64
N GLU A 7 -10.55 -8.01 3.17
CA GLU A 7 -10.99 -7.96 4.56
C GLU A 7 -9.82 -8.17 5.53
N GLU A 8 -9.01 -9.21 5.33
CA GLU A 8 -7.80 -9.44 6.14
C GLU A 8 -6.81 -8.27 6.07
N LEU A 9 -6.68 -7.65 4.90
CA LEU A 9 -5.84 -6.46 4.72
C LEU A 9 -6.41 -5.24 5.46
N MET A 10 -7.72 -5.03 5.41
CA MET A 10 -8.41 -3.94 6.11
C MET A 10 -8.29 -4.10 7.63
N ASP A 11 -8.42 -5.32 8.14
CA ASP A 11 -8.24 -5.63 9.56
C ASP A 11 -6.81 -5.31 10.03
N LEU A 12 -5.79 -5.67 9.24
CA LEU A 12 -4.39 -5.31 9.55
C LEU A 12 -4.14 -3.80 9.51
N LEU A 13 -4.71 -3.09 8.53
CA LEU A 13 -4.61 -1.63 8.44
C LEU A 13 -5.30 -0.97 9.63
N CYS A 14 -6.47 -1.48 10.05
CA CYS A 14 -7.20 -1.00 11.21
C CYS A 14 -6.42 -1.22 12.51
N ALA A 15 -5.80 -2.40 12.67
CA ALA A 15 -4.96 -2.73 13.82
C ALA A 15 -3.68 -1.87 13.91
N GLY A 16 -3.23 -1.30 12.79
CA GLY A 16 -2.06 -0.42 12.72
C GLY A 16 -2.36 1.07 12.93
N ARG A 17 -1.30 1.86 13.08
CA ARG A 17 -1.37 3.33 13.03
C ARG A 17 -1.46 3.82 11.57
N HIS A 18 -2.61 3.61 10.94
CA HIS A 18 -2.82 3.84 9.51
C HIS A 18 -2.89 5.32 9.09
N GLN A 19 -2.93 6.29 10.01
CA GLN A 19 -3.04 7.71 9.64
C GLN A 19 -1.91 8.19 8.70
N HIS A 20 -0.67 7.74 8.96
CA HIS A 20 0.45 8.08 8.10
C HIS A 20 0.26 7.50 6.69
N ALA A 21 -0.14 6.23 6.61
CA ALA A 21 -0.40 5.55 5.35
C ALA A 21 -1.58 6.15 4.57
N LEU A 22 -2.64 6.60 5.26
CA LEU A 22 -3.75 7.34 4.63
C LEU A 22 -3.26 8.65 4.01
N ARG A 23 -2.44 9.42 4.72
CA ARG A 23 -1.85 10.66 4.17
C ARG A 23 -0.98 10.38 2.95
N THR A 24 -0.12 9.36 3.01
CA THR A 24 0.69 8.93 1.87
C THR A 24 -0.19 8.56 0.67
N ALA A 25 -1.20 7.72 0.88
CA ALA A 25 -2.12 7.29 -0.18
C ALA A 25 -2.93 8.45 -0.77
N ALA A 26 -3.40 9.39 0.06
CA ALA A 26 -4.13 10.58 -0.36
C ALA A 26 -3.27 11.52 -1.22
N LEU A 27 -1.99 11.73 -0.87
CA LEU A 27 -1.05 12.50 -1.67
C LEU A 27 -0.83 11.86 -3.05
N LEU A 28 -0.65 10.54 -3.07
CA LEU A 28 -0.51 9.79 -4.32
C LEU A 28 -1.79 9.85 -5.16
N ARG A 29 -2.97 9.82 -4.54
CA ARG A 29 -4.26 9.96 -5.23
C ARG A 29 -4.38 11.34 -5.88
N ARG A 30 -3.90 12.40 -5.21
CA ARG A 30 -3.89 13.75 -5.75
C ARG A 30 -2.89 13.92 -6.91
N GLY A 31 -1.69 13.36 -6.79
CA GLY A 31 -0.64 13.49 -7.80
C GLY A 31 -0.77 12.53 -8.99
N ARG A 32 -1.36 11.36 -8.78
CA ARG A 32 -1.53 10.27 -9.76
C ARG A 32 -2.92 9.62 -9.63
N PRO A 33 -4.00 10.33 -9.96
CA PRO A 33 -5.37 9.86 -9.71
C PRO A 33 -5.73 8.56 -10.44
N ALA A 34 -5.17 8.33 -11.63
CA ALA A 34 -5.41 7.12 -12.42
C ALA A 34 -4.63 5.89 -11.90
N ASP A 35 -3.59 6.08 -11.10
CA ASP A 35 -2.68 5.01 -10.70
C ASP A 35 -3.07 4.41 -9.34
N LYS A 36 -3.98 3.42 -9.38
CA LYS A 36 -4.53 2.81 -8.16
C LYS A 36 -3.53 1.96 -7.41
N GLU A 37 -2.68 1.22 -8.11
CA GLU A 37 -1.66 0.37 -7.47
C GLU A 37 -0.60 1.22 -6.77
N LEU A 38 -0.23 2.40 -7.31
CA LEU A 38 0.67 3.33 -6.61
C LEU A 38 0.02 3.88 -5.34
N GLN A 39 -1.25 4.30 -5.41
CA GLN A 39 -1.98 4.77 -4.22
C GLN A 39 -2.07 3.68 -3.15
N VAL A 40 -2.40 2.45 -3.56
CA VAL A 40 -2.48 1.28 -2.68
C VAL A 40 -1.12 0.93 -2.11
N ALA A 41 -0.02 1.04 -2.85
CA ALA A 41 1.33 0.82 -2.34
C ALA A 41 1.65 1.77 -1.17
N GLY A 42 1.21 3.03 -1.23
CA GLY A 42 1.32 3.97 -0.11
C GLY A 42 0.47 3.59 1.10
N LEU A 43 -0.74 3.06 0.87
CA LEU A 43 -1.64 2.64 1.94
C LEU A 43 -1.11 1.40 2.68
N VAL A 44 -0.65 0.38 1.95
CA VAL A 44 -0.27 -0.91 2.57
C VAL A 44 1.06 -0.84 3.33
N GLN A 45 1.85 0.23 3.18
CA GLN A 45 2.98 0.49 4.09
C GLN A 45 2.56 0.54 5.57
N GLY A 46 1.28 0.88 5.84
CA GLY A 46 0.71 0.91 7.19
C GLY A 46 0.67 -0.44 7.93
N ILE A 47 0.72 -1.57 7.21
CA ILE A 47 0.70 -2.91 7.85
C ILE A 47 2.09 -3.37 8.30
N GLY A 48 3.16 -2.79 7.74
CA GLY A 48 4.54 -3.16 8.05
C GLY A 48 4.85 -3.14 9.55
N PRO A 49 4.56 -2.04 10.27
CA PRO A 49 4.76 -1.97 11.72
C PRO A 49 3.94 -2.99 12.53
N VAL A 50 2.79 -3.44 12.03
CA VAL A 50 1.95 -4.46 12.69
C VAL A 50 2.56 -5.85 12.51
N LEU A 51 3.01 -6.17 11.28
CA LEU A 51 3.57 -7.48 10.95
C LEU A 51 4.99 -7.68 11.46
N CYS A 52 5.76 -6.61 11.61
CA CYS A 52 7.15 -6.65 12.05
C CYS A 52 7.44 -5.54 13.07
N PRO A 53 6.98 -5.72 14.32
CA PRO A 53 7.27 -4.76 15.39
C PRO A 53 8.76 -4.80 15.74
N GLY A 54 9.42 -3.64 15.73
CA GLY A 54 10.81 -3.49 16.21
C GLY A 54 11.92 -3.61 15.15
N ASP A 55 11.66 -4.11 13.94
CA ASP A 55 12.65 -4.15 12.85
C ASP A 55 12.18 -3.32 11.64
N GLU A 56 12.60 -2.06 11.59
CA GLU A 56 12.27 -1.13 10.50
C GLU A 56 12.71 -1.65 9.12
N ALA A 57 13.88 -2.27 9.04
CA ALA A 57 14.44 -2.74 7.78
C ALA A 57 13.63 -3.90 7.20
N ALA A 58 13.03 -4.75 8.05
CA ALA A 58 12.20 -5.86 7.61
C ALA A 58 10.74 -5.47 7.30
N ARG A 59 10.23 -4.31 7.73
CA ARG A 59 8.82 -3.92 7.55
C ARG A 59 8.39 -3.86 6.09
N ALA A 60 9.17 -3.17 5.25
CA ALA A 60 8.86 -3.01 3.83
C ALA A 60 8.77 -4.36 3.11
N ARG A 61 9.77 -5.22 3.33
CA ARG A 61 9.80 -6.59 2.81
C ARG A 61 8.61 -7.40 3.32
N THR A 62 8.35 -7.40 4.62
CA THR A 62 7.26 -8.19 5.23
C THR A 62 5.88 -7.74 4.72
N ALA A 63 5.65 -6.43 4.63
CA ALA A 63 4.42 -5.89 4.06
C ALA A 63 4.27 -6.26 2.58
N ALA A 64 5.36 -6.16 1.80
CA ALA A 64 5.35 -6.51 0.38
C ALA A 64 5.00 -7.98 0.16
N GLU A 65 5.69 -8.91 0.85
CA GLU A 65 5.40 -10.35 0.75
C GLU A 65 3.94 -10.64 1.16
N ALA A 66 3.44 -10.00 2.21
CA ALA A 66 2.07 -10.23 2.70
C ALA A 66 1.00 -9.86 1.68
N VAL A 67 1.20 -8.80 0.90
CA VAL A 67 0.20 -8.33 -0.08
C VAL A 67 0.39 -8.89 -1.49
N ARG A 68 1.51 -9.57 -1.77
CA ARG A 68 1.90 -9.96 -3.13
C ARG A 68 0.82 -10.80 -3.83
N ALA A 69 0.34 -11.85 -3.17
CA ALA A 69 -0.68 -12.74 -3.73
C ALA A 69 -2.04 -12.05 -3.96
N LEU A 70 -2.34 -11.00 -3.19
CA LEU A 70 -3.60 -10.28 -3.28
C LEU A 70 -3.57 -9.12 -4.29
N LEU A 71 -2.47 -8.35 -4.30
CA LEU A 71 -2.37 -7.06 -5.00
C LEU A 71 -1.40 -7.08 -6.19
N GLY A 72 -0.68 -8.19 -6.38
CA GLY A 72 0.17 -8.43 -7.53
C GLY A 72 1.58 -7.84 -7.47
N GLU A 73 2.35 -8.17 -8.51
CA GLU A 73 3.79 -7.92 -8.63
C GLU A 73 4.19 -6.44 -8.56
N ARG A 74 3.39 -5.55 -9.17
CA ARG A 74 3.73 -4.12 -9.18
C ARG A 74 3.65 -3.52 -7.78
N VAL A 75 2.58 -3.81 -7.03
CA VAL A 75 2.42 -3.36 -5.65
C VAL A 75 3.52 -3.96 -4.78
N PHE A 76 3.82 -5.26 -4.93
CA PHE A 76 4.93 -5.91 -4.24
C PHE A 76 6.26 -5.14 -4.42
N ARG A 77 6.66 -4.83 -5.66
CA ARG A 77 7.92 -4.12 -5.94
C ARG A 77 7.96 -2.70 -5.37
N LEU A 78 6.84 -1.98 -5.49
CA LEU A 78 6.71 -0.62 -4.95
C LEU A 78 6.85 -0.61 -3.41
N VAL A 79 6.17 -1.53 -2.73
CA VAL A 79 6.19 -1.63 -1.25
C VAL A 79 7.54 -2.12 -0.75
N ARG A 80 8.16 -3.07 -1.45
CA ARG A 80 9.48 -3.60 -1.10
C ARG A 80 10.59 -2.57 -1.25
N GLY A 81 10.40 -1.58 -2.12
CA GLY A 81 11.40 -0.56 -2.43
C GLY A 81 12.40 -0.97 -3.52
N ASP A 82 12.22 -2.17 -4.10
CA ASP A 82 13.06 -2.74 -5.16
C ASP A 82 12.54 -2.37 -6.56
N ALA A 83 11.52 -1.52 -6.66
CA ALA A 83 11.14 -0.94 -7.93
C ALA A 83 12.34 -0.18 -8.52
N GLU A 84 12.69 -0.49 -9.77
CA GLU A 84 13.72 0.22 -10.55
C GLU A 84 13.64 1.72 -10.26
N PRO A 85 14.78 2.41 -10.02
CA PRO A 85 14.81 3.83 -9.71
C PRO A 85 14.09 4.58 -10.83
N GLY A 86 12.83 4.87 -10.53
CA GLY A 86 11.86 5.32 -11.49
C GLY A 86 10.89 6.26 -10.82
N ASP A 87 10.13 6.92 -11.67
CA ASP A 87 9.24 8.03 -11.35
C ASP A 87 8.24 7.68 -10.23
N ASP A 88 7.76 6.42 -10.20
CA ASP A 88 6.78 5.94 -9.22
C ASP A 88 7.41 5.64 -7.86
N ALA A 89 8.58 4.99 -7.83
CA ALA A 89 9.28 4.70 -6.57
C ALA A 89 9.72 6.00 -5.87
N GLN A 90 10.17 6.99 -6.65
CA GLN A 90 10.48 8.32 -6.12
C GLN A 90 9.23 9.04 -5.61
N ARG A 91 8.11 8.97 -6.34
CA ARG A 91 6.83 9.55 -5.88
C ARG A 91 6.34 8.92 -4.58
N LEU A 92 6.39 7.60 -4.48
CA LEU A 92 5.99 6.88 -3.29
C LEU A 92 6.82 7.32 -2.07
N ARG A 93 8.15 7.40 -2.22
CA ARG A 93 9.04 7.93 -1.17
C ARG A 93 8.70 9.37 -0.81
N GLN A 94 8.55 10.25 -1.80
CA GLN A 94 8.25 11.67 -1.54
C GLN A 94 6.91 11.87 -0.81
N ALA A 95 5.87 11.13 -1.22
CA ALA A 95 4.57 11.17 -0.57
C ALA A 95 4.63 10.61 0.86
N ALA A 96 5.44 9.57 1.10
CA ALA A 96 5.67 9.07 2.45
C ALA A 96 6.36 10.14 3.32
N GLU A 97 7.35 10.86 2.79
CA GLU A 97 8.05 11.85 3.61
C GLU A 97 7.13 13.02 3.98
N GLU A 98 6.37 13.52 3.00
CA GLU A 98 5.37 14.57 3.20
C GLU A 98 4.24 14.11 4.13
N GLY A 99 3.81 12.85 4.02
CA GLY A 99 2.77 12.25 4.84
C GLY A 99 3.12 12.13 6.34
N ARG A 100 4.39 12.34 6.74
CA ARG A 100 4.77 12.36 8.16
C ARG A 100 4.44 13.68 8.84
N THR A 101 4.55 14.79 8.12
CA THR A 101 4.39 16.15 8.65
C THR A 101 3.08 16.80 8.22
N ALA A 102 2.41 16.23 7.21
CA ALA A 102 1.13 16.71 6.71
C ALA A 102 0.03 16.76 7.81
N GLY A 103 -0.53 17.96 8.00
CA GLY A 103 -1.63 18.23 8.94
C GLY A 103 -3.03 18.17 8.32
N PHE A 104 -3.19 17.59 7.11
CA PHE A 104 -4.50 17.48 6.46
C PHE A 104 -5.22 16.17 6.85
N ASP A 105 -6.54 16.21 6.80
CA ASP A 105 -7.40 15.03 6.92
C ASP A 105 -7.37 14.23 5.61
N ALA A 106 -6.87 12.99 5.69
CA ALA A 106 -6.74 12.09 4.55
C ALA A 106 -8.00 11.24 4.28
N GLY A 107 -9.08 11.50 5.02
CA GLY A 107 -10.30 10.69 5.00
C GLY A 107 -10.18 9.46 5.89
N VAL A 108 -11.18 8.58 5.81
CA VAL A 108 -11.23 7.36 6.61
C VAL A 108 -10.70 6.16 5.84
N LEU A 109 -10.24 5.13 6.57
CA LEU A 109 -9.74 3.89 5.97
C LEU A 109 -10.79 3.19 5.10
N GLU A 110 -12.07 3.24 5.48
CA GLU A 110 -13.15 2.57 4.77
C GLU A 110 -13.32 3.05 3.31
N ASP A 111 -13.01 4.32 3.03
CA ASP A 111 -13.08 4.90 1.67
C ASP A 111 -12.06 4.25 0.69
N TRP A 112 -11.09 3.50 1.22
CA TRP A 112 -10.08 2.80 0.44
C TRP A 112 -10.47 1.37 0.06
N ARG A 113 -11.50 0.79 0.68
CA ARG A 113 -11.94 -0.59 0.42
C ARG A 113 -12.17 -0.82 -1.07
N THR A 114 -12.94 0.03 -1.73
CA THR A 114 -13.25 -0.11 -3.16
C THR A 114 -12.00 -0.05 -4.05
N VAL A 115 -10.97 0.72 -3.66
CA VAL A 115 -9.72 0.80 -4.42
C VAL A 115 -8.89 -0.47 -4.23
N LEU A 116 -8.84 -1.01 -3.01
CA LEU A 116 -8.20 -2.29 -2.71
C LEU A 116 -8.87 -3.44 -3.48
N GLU A 117 -10.21 -3.50 -3.47
CA GLU A 117 -10.99 -4.48 -4.22
C GLU A 117 -10.75 -4.37 -5.72
N LEU A 118 -10.70 -3.15 -6.27
CA LEU A 118 -10.40 -2.92 -7.68
C LEU A 118 -9.03 -3.47 -8.07
N VAL A 119 -7.99 -3.19 -7.27
CA VAL A 119 -6.63 -3.68 -7.53
C VAL A 119 -6.56 -5.20 -7.38
N ALA A 120 -7.15 -5.77 -6.33
CA ALA A 120 -7.18 -7.21 -6.10
C ALA A 120 -7.91 -7.95 -7.23
N ALA A 121 -9.09 -7.47 -7.63
CA ALA A 121 -9.85 -8.04 -8.74
C ALA A 121 -9.10 -7.96 -10.08
N ARG A 122 -8.37 -6.87 -10.32
CA ARG A 122 -7.51 -6.74 -11.50
C ARG A 122 -6.39 -7.79 -11.49
N HIS A 123 -5.72 -7.99 -10.36
CA HIS A 123 -4.67 -9.00 -10.25
C HIS A 123 -5.21 -10.42 -10.43
N ALA A 124 -6.34 -10.76 -9.80
CA ALA A 124 -6.98 -12.07 -9.93
C ALA A 124 -7.34 -12.39 -11.39
N ARG A 125 -7.82 -11.40 -12.16
CA ARG A 125 -8.09 -11.58 -13.60
C ARG A 125 -6.83 -11.81 -14.42
N LEU A 126 -5.73 -11.15 -14.08
CA LEU A 126 -4.44 -11.36 -14.75
C LEU A 126 -3.87 -12.75 -14.45
N GLY A 127 -4.02 -13.26 -13.22
CA GLY A 127 -3.59 -14.62 -12.89
C GLY A 127 -4.48 -15.73 -13.46
N ALA A 128 -5.70 -15.42 -13.93
CA ALA A 128 -6.60 -16.38 -14.55
C ALA A 128 -6.40 -16.53 -16.07
N VAL A 129 -5.58 -15.65 -16.69
CA VAL A 129 -5.28 -15.68 -18.13
C VAL A 129 -3.91 -16.31 -18.44
N ASP A 130 -3.16 -16.70 -17.42
CA ASP A 130 -1.92 -17.49 -17.49
C ASP A 130 -2.22 -18.98 -17.24
#